data_AF-A0A928IUD9-F1
#
_entry.id   AF-A0A928IUD9-F1
#
_cell.length_a   1.000
_cell.length_b   1.000
_cell.length_c   1.000
_cell.angle_alpha   90.00
_cell.angle_beta   90.00
_cell.angle_gamma   90.00
#
_symmetry.space_group_name_H-M   'P 1'
#
loop_
_entity.id
_entity.type
_entity.pdbx_description
1 polymer ?
#
loop_
_entity_poly.entity_id
_entity_poly.type
_entity_poly.pdbx_seq_one_letter_code
_entity_poly.pdbx_strand_id
1 'polypeptide(L)'
;MLEKGLKYSKETVCDEKNTAAAVGSGSLRVFSTPALLTLMELCCAEAVLPCLEEGQSTVGTSVCLKHIAATPVSMKVKAECELVEIDRRRLVFNVKAFDESELIGECEHERFIVINDKFLSKCYSKLS
;
A
#
# COMPACT_ATOMS: atom_id res chain seq x y z
N MET A 1 -9.41 7.01 -16.66
CA MET A 1 -8.40 6.47 -17.58
C MET A 1 -7.12 6.33 -16.78
N LEU A 2 -6.37 5.23 -16.95
CA LEU A 2 -5.11 5.05 -16.24
C LEU A 2 -4.05 5.97 -16.84
N GLU A 3 -3.58 6.94 -16.09
CA GLU A 3 -2.60 7.93 -16.55
C GLU A 3 -1.61 8.31 -15.45
N LYS A 4 -0.41 8.72 -15.88
CA LYS A 4 0.62 9.24 -14.96
C LYS A 4 0.11 10.52 -14.29
N GLY A 5 0.43 10.69 -13.01
CA GLY A 5 -0.03 11.80 -12.18
C GLY A 5 -1.36 11.52 -11.47
N LEU A 6 -1.96 10.34 -11.65
CA LEU A 6 -3.12 9.90 -10.87
C LEU A 6 -2.77 9.94 -9.37
N LYS A 7 -3.63 10.61 -8.59
CA LYS A 7 -3.48 10.79 -7.15
C LYS A 7 -4.66 10.18 -6.40
N TYR A 8 -4.37 9.63 -5.23
CA TYR A 8 -5.37 9.11 -4.31
C TYR A 8 -4.88 9.25 -2.87
N SER A 9 -5.81 9.27 -1.92
CA SER A 9 -5.48 9.26 -0.51
C SER A 9 -6.34 8.28 0.27
N LYS A 10 -5.74 7.60 1.25
CA LYS A 10 -6.42 6.65 2.13
C LYS A 10 -6.07 6.95 3.57
N GLU A 11 -7.07 6.85 4.45
CA GLU A 11 -6.89 7.07 5.89
C GLU A 11 -7.17 5.80 6.68
N THR A 12 -6.52 5.71 7.83
CA THR A 12 -6.82 4.74 8.89
C THR A 12 -6.55 5.38 10.26
N VAL A 13 -6.86 4.66 11.33
CA VAL A 13 -6.54 5.06 12.70
C VAL A 13 -5.56 4.04 13.26
N CYS A 14 -4.53 4.50 13.99
CA CYS A 14 -3.71 3.57 14.77
C CYS A 14 -4.59 2.97 15.88
N ASP A 15 -4.85 1.67 15.82
CA ASP A 15 -5.66 0.93 16.78
C ASP A 15 -4.86 -0.25 17.35
N GLU A 16 -5.43 -0.98 18.31
CA GLU A 16 -4.71 -2.09 18.93
C GLU A 16 -4.27 -3.17 17.94
N LYS A 17 -4.97 -3.36 16.82
CA LYS A 17 -4.72 -4.45 15.87
C LYS A 17 -3.56 -4.16 14.93
N ASN A 18 -3.25 -2.89 14.71
CA ASN A 18 -2.22 -2.45 13.77
C ASN A 18 -0.93 -1.95 14.44
N THR A 19 -0.83 -2.15 15.76
CA THR A 19 0.39 -1.89 16.53
C THR A 19 1.52 -2.87 16.22
N ALA A 20 2.78 -2.45 16.45
CA ALA A 20 3.95 -3.32 16.24
C ALA A 20 3.89 -4.59 17.10
N ALA A 21 3.39 -4.47 18.33
CA ALA A 21 3.12 -5.60 19.22
C ALA A 21 2.08 -6.58 18.64
N ALA A 22 0.96 -6.06 18.14
CA ALA A 22 -0.13 -6.91 17.65
C ALA A 22 0.19 -7.62 16.34
N VAL A 23 0.94 -6.98 15.44
CA VAL A 23 1.34 -7.59 14.15
C VAL A 23 2.60 -8.44 14.24
N GLY A 24 3.25 -8.51 15.41
CA GLY A 24 4.46 -9.29 15.64
C GLY A 24 5.73 -8.71 15.03
N SER A 25 5.74 -7.43 14.63
CA SER A 25 6.91 -6.76 14.06
C SER A 25 7.76 -6.03 15.10
N GLY A 26 7.33 -6.01 16.36
CA GLY A 26 8.01 -5.36 17.48
C GLY A 26 7.24 -5.58 18.78
N SER A 27 7.63 -4.89 19.85
CA SER A 27 7.01 -5.02 21.18
C SER A 27 6.17 -3.81 21.61
N LEU A 28 6.16 -2.74 20.83
CA LEU A 28 5.56 -1.45 21.21
C LEU A 28 4.12 -1.30 20.69
N ARG A 29 3.31 -0.58 21.47
CA ARG A 29 1.94 -0.17 21.10
C ARG A 29 1.95 1.13 20.30
N VAL A 30 2.57 1.10 19.14
CA VAL A 30 2.65 2.19 18.16
C VAL A 30 2.37 1.66 16.77
N PHE A 31 1.93 2.52 15.85
CA PHE A 31 1.61 2.13 14.47
C PHE A 31 2.79 1.42 13.83
N SER A 32 2.56 0.21 13.31
CA SER A 32 3.63 -0.68 12.89
C SER A 32 4.11 -0.40 11.47
N THR A 33 5.37 -0.74 11.17
CA THR A 33 5.87 -0.70 9.78
C THR A 33 5.04 -1.56 8.82
N PRO A 34 4.60 -2.79 9.18
CA PRO A 34 3.67 -3.55 8.33
C PRO A 34 2.31 -2.88 8.14
N ALA A 35 1.75 -2.23 9.15
CA ALA A 35 0.49 -1.49 9.02
C ALA A 35 0.64 -0.27 8.11
N LEU A 36 1.75 0.46 8.24
CA LEU A 36 2.10 1.56 7.34
C LEU A 36 2.21 1.09 5.89
N LEU A 37 2.94 0.00 5.66
CA LEU A 37 3.05 -0.63 4.34
C LEU A 37 1.67 -1.01 3.80
N THR A 38 0.84 -1.67 4.61
CA THR A 38 -0.51 -2.10 4.20
C THR A 38 -1.37 -0.91 3.78
N LEU A 39 -1.33 0.20 4.53
CA LEU A 39 -2.06 1.42 4.19
C LEU A 39 -1.58 2.01 2.85
N MET A 40 -0.26 2.09 2.65
CA MET A 40 0.33 2.61 1.41
C MET A 40 0.01 1.72 0.20
N GLU A 41 0.03 0.39 0.39
CA GLU A 41 -0.34 -0.55 -0.66
C GLU A 41 -1.81 -0.44 -1.05
N LEU A 42 -2.70 -0.34 -0.05
CA LEU A 42 -4.13 -0.13 -0.27
C LEU A 42 -4.40 1.19 -1.00
N CYS A 43 -3.70 2.27 -0.61
CA CYS A 43 -3.80 3.56 -1.27
C CYS A 43 -3.47 3.45 -2.77
N CYS A 44 -2.41 2.74 -3.14
CA CYS A 44 -2.03 2.52 -4.54
C CYS A 44 -3.00 1.60 -5.29
N ALA A 45 -3.45 0.52 -4.65
CA ALA A 45 -4.37 -0.44 -5.26
C ALA A 45 -5.73 0.19 -5.55
N GLU A 46 -6.29 0.93 -4.59
CA GLU A 46 -7.58 1.62 -4.73
C GLU A 46 -7.50 2.80 -5.72
N ALA A 47 -6.35 3.48 -5.84
CA ALA A 47 -6.16 4.55 -6.81
C ALA A 47 -6.49 4.11 -8.24
N VAL A 48 -6.01 2.92 -8.63
CA VAL A 48 -6.14 2.42 -10.01
C VAL A 48 -7.36 1.54 -10.23
N LEU A 49 -8.02 1.06 -9.18
CA LEU A 49 -9.16 0.15 -9.27
C LEU A 49 -10.25 0.64 -10.24
N PRO A 50 -10.67 1.92 -10.24
CA PRO A 50 -11.68 2.42 -11.20
C PRO A 50 -11.22 2.44 -12.66
N CYS A 51 -9.92 2.25 -12.92
CA CYS A 51 -9.32 2.24 -14.25
C CYS A 51 -9.05 0.83 -14.78
N LEU A 52 -9.29 -0.21 -13.99
CA LEU A 52 -9.07 -1.60 -14.40
C LEU A 52 -10.31 -2.19 -15.09
N GLU A 53 -10.07 -3.13 -15.99
CA GLU A 53 -11.15 -3.90 -16.61
C GLU A 53 -11.72 -4.95 -15.65
N GLU A 54 -12.93 -5.43 -15.92
CA GLU A 54 -13.51 -6.54 -15.19
C GLU A 54 -12.59 -7.78 -15.24
N GLY A 55 -12.40 -8.44 -14.09
CA GLY A 55 -11.49 -9.59 -13.95
C GLY A 55 -10.00 -9.22 -13.84
N GLN A 56 -9.64 -7.93 -13.81
CA GLN A 56 -8.30 -7.47 -13.50
C GLN A 56 -8.15 -7.03 -12.04
N SER A 57 -6.91 -7.08 -11.55
CA SER A 57 -6.50 -6.52 -10.26
C SER A 57 -5.03 -6.11 -10.34
N THR A 58 -4.46 -5.62 -9.24
CA THR A 58 -3.03 -5.37 -9.11
C THR A 58 -2.44 -6.13 -7.93
N VAL A 59 -1.21 -6.60 -8.08
CA VAL A 59 -0.40 -7.18 -7.00
C VAL A 59 0.87 -6.35 -6.79
N GLY A 60 1.32 -6.21 -5.55
CA GLY A 60 2.60 -5.57 -5.25
C GLY A 60 3.77 -6.46 -5.69
N THR A 61 4.80 -5.86 -6.27
CA THR A 61 6.01 -6.58 -6.75
C THR A 61 7.29 -6.08 -6.11
N SER A 62 7.33 -4.84 -5.63
CA SER A 62 8.46 -4.26 -4.92
C SER A 62 7.99 -3.10 -4.04
N VAL A 63 8.66 -2.91 -2.90
CA VAL A 63 8.49 -1.72 -2.07
C VAL A 63 9.81 -1.32 -1.43
N CYS A 64 10.10 -0.01 -1.44
CA CYS A 64 11.20 0.59 -0.70
C CYS A 64 10.61 1.61 0.29
N LEU A 65 10.43 1.19 1.54
CA LEU A 65 9.75 1.96 2.58
C LEU A 65 10.76 2.53 3.59
N LYS A 66 10.56 3.80 3.97
CA LYS A 66 11.12 4.40 5.18
C LYS A 66 9.99 4.74 6.16
N HIS A 67 10.11 4.29 7.40
CA HIS A 67 9.24 4.65 8.52
C HIS A 67 10.06 5.53 9.45
N ILE A 68 9.79 6.83 9.44
CA ILE A 68 10.68 7.87 9.96
C ILE A 68 10.22 8.51 11.28
N ALA A 69 8.96 8.37 11.64
CA ALA A 69 8.40 8.81 12.92
C ALA A 69 7.37 7.80 13.44
N ALA A 70 7.17 7.76 14.76
CA ALA A 70 6.26 6.81 15.39
C ALA A 70 4.90 7.47 15.70
N THR A 71 3.81 6.78 15.36
CA THR A 71 2.45 7.27 15.61
C THR A 71 1.80 6.52 16.79
N PRO A 72 1.25 7.24 17.80
CA PRO A 72 0.57 6.62 18.92
C PRO A 72 -0.82 6.08 18.55
N VAL A 73 -1.31 5.13 19.34
CA VAL A 73 -2.69 4.64 19.26
C VAL A 73 -3.69 5.80 19.38
N SER A 74 -4.79 5.69 18.66
CA SER A 74 -5.89 6.65 18.49
C SER A 74 -5.64 7.81 17.52
N MET A 75 -4.40 7.99 17.03
CA MET A 75 -4.10 9.01 16.03
C MET A 75 -4.47 8.54 14.61
N LYS A 76 -4.92 9.46 13.76
CA LYS A 76 -5.17 9.18 12.34
C LYS A 76 -3.86 9.11 11.56
N VAL A 77 -3.83 8.25 10.55
CA VAL A 77 -2.74 8.14 9.58
C VAL A 77 -3.33 8.24 8.18
N LYS A 78 -2.81 9.16 7.36
CA LYS A 78 -3.21 9.39 5.97
C LYS A 78 -2.05 9.05 5.03
N ALA A 79 -2.28 8.13 4.10
CA ALA A 79 -1.38 7.90 2.97
C ALA A 79 -1.89 8.64 1.73
N GLU A 80 -0.97 9.20 0.96
CA GLU A 80 -1.20 9.89 -0.31
C GLU A 80 -0.27 9.29 -1.35
N CYS A 81 -0.82 8.79 -2.46
CA CYS A 81 -0.04 8.19 -3.55
C CYS A 81 -0.14 9.02 -4.82
N GLU A 82 0.91 8.95 -5.64
CA GLU A 82 0.96 9.48 -7.00
C GLU A 82 1.54 8.42 -7.94
N LEU A 83 0.83 8.08 -9.01
CA LEU A 83 1.31 7.18 -10.06
C LEU A 83 2.36 7.90 -10.92
N VAL A 84 3.63 7.56 -10.75
CA VAL A 84 4.76 8.26 -11.38
C VAL A 84 5.29 7.57 -12.65
N GLU A 85 4.96 6.31 -12.85
CA GLU A 85 5.39 5.55 -14.04
C GLU A 85 4.37 4.48 -14.43
N ILE A 86 4.18 4.31 -15.74
CA ILE A 86 3.42 3.21 -16.35
C ILE A 86 4.30 2.60 -17.43
N ASP A 87 4.67 1.33 -17.26
CA ASP A 87 5.30 0.50 -18.29
C ASP A 87 4.45 -0.74 -18.54
N ARG A 88 3.60 -0.67 -19.57
CA ARG A 88 2.61 -1.69 -19.94
C ARG A 88 1.67 -2.03 -18.77
N ARG A 89 1.99 -3.06 -17.99
CA ARG A 89 1.22 -3.52 -16.82
C ARG A 89 1.90 -3.21 -15.50
N ARG A 90 3.12 -2.68 -15.54
CA ARG A 90 3.91 -2.29 -14.37
C ARG A 90 3.62 -0.83 -14.03
N LEU A 91 3.36 -0.56 -12.76
CA LEU A 91 2.95 0.73 -12.22
C LEU A 91 3.89 1.09 -11.07
N VAL A 92 4.39 2.32 -11.02
CA VAL A 92 5.21 2.80 -9.90
C VAL A 92 4.53 3.97 -9.24
N PHE A 93 4.44 3.91 -7.92
CA PHE A 93 3.87 4.96 -7.10
C PHE A 93 4.93 5.54 -6.18
N ASN A 94 4.88 6.86 -6.00
CA ASN A 94 5.44 7.49 -4.82
C ASN A 94 4.33 7.67 -3.80
N VAL A 95 4.58 7.27 -2.56
CA VAL A 95 3.61 7.37 -1.47
C VAL A 95 4.23 8.08 -0.29
N LYS A 96 3.48 9.01 0.31
CA LYS A 96 3.81 9.62 1.60
C LYS A 96 2.72 9.31 2.58
N ALA A 97 3.07 9.13 3.85
CA ALA A 97 2.12 8.98 4.93
C ALA A 97 2.41 9.97 6.04
N PHE A 98 1.34 10.55 6.57
CA PHE A 98 1.36 11.53 7.62
C PHE A 98 0.46 11.05 8.76
N ASP A 99 0.84 11.36 9.99
CA ASP A 99 -0.13 11.40 11.06
C ASP A 99 -0.66 12.83 11.25
N GLU A 100 -1.34 13.10 12.36
CA GLU A 100 -1.90 14.42 12.63
C GLU A 100 -0.83 15.48 12.96
N SER A 101 0.43 15.08 13.13
CA SER A 101 1.55 15.93 13.53
C SER A 101 2.61 16.09 12.43
N GLU A 102 3.05 15.00 11.80
CA GLU A 102 4.22 15.01 10.91
C GLU A 102 4.19 13.93 9.82
N LEU A 103 5.20 13.98 8.94
CA LEU A 103 5.47 12.90 7.97
C LEU A 103 6.02 11.69 8.72
N ILE A 104 5.35 10.55 8.61
CA ILE A 104 5.73 9.33 9.31
C ILE A 104 6.40 8.31 8.40
N GLY A 105 6.18 8.41 7.08
CA GLY A 105 6.87 7.53 6.15
C GLY A 105 6.72 7.91 4.69
N GLU A 106 7.61 7.35 3.89
CA GLU A 106 7.64 7.50 2.44
C GLU A 106 8.03 6.18 1.79
N CYS A 107 7.44 5.87 0.63
CA CYS A 107 7.87 4.72 -0.15
C CYS A 107 7.76 4.95 -1.66
N GLU A 108 8.62 4.23 -2.39
CA GLU A 108 8.36 3.85 -3.77
C GLU A 108 7.74 2.45 -3.77
N HIS A 109 6.61 2.29 -4.45
CA HIS A 109 5.85 1.05 -4.48
C HIS A 109 5.51 0.65 -5.91
N GLU A 110 5.92 -0.55 -6.29
CA GLU A 110 5.65 -1.13 -7.60
C GLU A 110 4.46 -2.10 -7.53
N ARG A 111 3.54 -1.93 -8.47
CA ARG A 111 2.40 -2.84 -8.67
C ARG A 111 2.35 -3.35 -10.10
N PHE A 112 1.79 -4.54 -10.27
CA PHE A 112 1.60 -5.15 -11.58
C PHE A 112 0.15 -5.52 -11.81
N ILE A 113 -0.42 -5.13 -12.96
CA ILE A 113 -1.77 -5.50 -13.38
C ILE A 113 -1.79 -6.98 -13.76
N VAL A 114 -2.73 -7.72 -13.18
CA VAL A 114 -2.92 -9.15 -13.39
C VAL A 114 -4.35 -9.46 -13.84
N ILE A 115 -4.51 -10.59 -14.52
CA ILE A 115 -5.81 -11.20 -14.78
C ILE A 115 -6.05 -12.23 -13.67
N ASN A 116 -7.11 -12.06 -12.90
CA ASN A 116 -7.32 -12.76 -11.62
C ASN A 116 -7.22 -14.29 -11.78
N ASP A 117 -8.01 -14.87 -12.69
CA ASP A 117 -8.07 -16.33 -12.88
C ASP A 117 -6.73 -16.92 -13.33
N LYS A 118 -6.05 -16.25 -14.28
CA LYS A 118 -4.73 -16.68 -14.77
C LYS A 118 -3.67 -16.60 -13.67
N PHE A 119 -3.71 -15.54 -12.86
CA PHE A 119 -2.77 -15.35 -11.76
C PHE A 119 -2.97 -16.41 -10.67
N LEU A 120 -4.21 -16.64 -10.24
CA LEU A 120 -4.54 -17.63 -9.21
C LEU A 120 -4.26 -19.05 -9.69
N SER A 121 -4.64 -19.41 -10.91
CA SER A 121 -4.34 -20.73 -11.49
C SER A 121 -2.83 -21.03 -11.48
N LYS A 122 -2.00 -20.06 -11.89
CA LYS A 122 -0.54 -20.18 -11.85
C LYS A 122 0.01 -20.24 -10.42
N CYS A 123 -0.60 -19.54 -9.46
CA CYS A 123 -0.17 -19.57 -8.07
C CYS A 123 -0.44 -20.94 -7.44
N TYR A 124 -1.65 -21.47 -7.64
CA TYR A 124 -2.10 -22.72 -7.03
C TYR A 124 -1.52 -23.98 -7.68
N SER A 125 -0.98 -23.89 -8.90
CA SER A 125 -0.23 -25.00 -9.51
C SER A 125 1.08 -25.35 -8.76
N LYS A 126 1.46 -24.60 -7.72
CA LYS A 126 2.59 -24.92 -6.83
C LYS A 126 2.22 -25.89 -5.71
N LEU A 127 0.93 -26.10 -5.47
CA LEU A 127 0.41 -27.03 -4.45
C LEU A 127 0.26 -28.47 -4.99
N SER A 128 0.39 -28.63 -6.31
CA SER A 128 0.45 -29.91 -7.02
C SER A 128 1.89 -30.28 -7.33
#